data_AF-V4JRV4-F1
#
_entry.id   AF-V4JRV4-F1
#
_cell.length_a   1.000
_cell.length_b   1.000
_cell.length_c   1.000
_cell.angle_alpha   90.00
_cell.angle_beta   90.00
_cell.angle_gamma   90.00
#
_symmetry.space_group_name_H-M   'P 1'
#
loop_
_entity.id
_entity.type
_entity.pdbx_description
1 polymer ?
#
loop_
_entity_poly.entity_id
_entity_poly.type
_entity_poly.pdbx_seq_one_letter_code
_entity_poly.pdbx_strand_id
1 'polypeptide(L)'
;IPPWVGLPSTERFYEICARSFQELLIFPTGWRQQPMTCSVSGDSIVAQATWRRESGGRVSWFLATMEDAGFENIGLDSNLDGATIPLPEPFGEGDMDKSLRALSAQEVSETLTLRFDTLDLSPGFRLVAPRPDQAREQEGQPIWSYHELTFRESTPLQEYLKLVSDIPARVPEQLTYDPYNQTWTMVMRLYHEARQDE
;
A
#
# COMPACT_ATOMS: atom_id res chain seq x y z
N ILE A 1 18.79 -1.90 -12.15
CA ILE A 1 17.79 -0.81 -12.22
C ILE A 1 17.30 -0.60 -10.79
N PRO A 2 17.24 0.63 -10.26
CA PRO A 2 16.74 0.86 -8.91
C PRO A 2 15.32 0.29 -8.71
N PRO A 3 14.99 -0.27 -7.53
CA PRO A 3 13.75 -1.03 -7.33
C PRO A 3 12.47 -0.20 -7.41
N TRP A 4 12.56 1.13 -7.30
CA TRP A 4 11.42 2.04 -7.40
C TRP A 4 11.13 2.54 -8.82
N VAL A 5 12.03 2.27 -9.78
CA VAL A 5 11.84 2.73 -11.16
C VAL A 5 10.67 1.98 -11.81
N GLY A 6 9.75 2.74 -12.40
CA GLY A 6 8.54 2.21 -13.04
C GLY A 6 7.36 2.03 -12.09
N LEU A 7 7.50 2.40 -10.82
CA LEU A 7 6.42 2.35 -9.83
C LEU A 7 5.70 3.71 -9.72
N PRO A 8 4.42 3.73 -9.33
CA PRO A 8 3.68 4.96 -9.14
C PRO A 8 4.24 5.78 -7.98
N SER A 9 4.12 7.10 -8.07
CA SER A 9 4.35 7.99 -6.93
C SER A 9 3.46 7.61 -5.74
N THR A 10 3.94 7.89 -4.54
CA THR A 10 3.23 7.56 -3.29
C THR A 10 1.88 8.27 -3.22
N GLU A 11 1.83 9.51 -3.68
CA GLU A 11 0.66 10.37 -3.72
C GLU A 11 -0.39 9.80 -4.68
N ARG A 12 0.00 9.48 -5.92
CA ARG A 12 -0.90 8.91 -6.92
C ARG A 12 -1.43 7.54 -6.49
N PHE A 13 -0.56 6.69 -5.92
CA PHE A 13 -0.96 5.42 -5.33
C PHE A 13 -2.05 5.61 -4.27
N TYR A 14 -1.82 6.50 -3.31
CA TYR A 14 -2.76 6.75 -2.23
C TYR A 14 -4.10 7.29 -2.76
N GLU A 15 -4.08 8.24 -3.70
CA GLU A 15 -5.28 8.81 -4.31
C GLU A 15 -6.15 7.75 -5.00
N ILE A 16 -5.52 6.88 -5.80
CA ILE A 16 -6.21 5.77 -6.48
C ILE A 16 -6.84 4.84 -5.43
N CYS A 17 -6.03 4.35 -4.49
CA CYS A 17 -6.51 3.42 -3.48
C CYS A 17 -7.65 4.00 -2.63
N ALA A 18 -7.53 5.26 -2.20
CA ALA A 18 -8.55 5.91 -1.38
C ALA A 18 -9.88 6.07 -2.13
N ARG A 19 -9.85 6.40 -3.43
CA ARG A 19 -11.04 6.44 -4.28
C ARG A 19 -11.64 5.04 -4.47
N SER A 20 -10.82 4.05 -4.82
CA SER A 20 -11.30 2.68 -5.02
C SER A 20 -11.91 2.08 -3.75
N PHE A 21 -11.39 2.42 -2.57
CA PHE A 21 -12.00 2.02 -1.30
C PHE A 21 -13.37 2.64 -1.07
N GLN A 22 -13.61 3.88 -1.54
CA GLN A 22 -14.95 4.48 -1.46
C GLN A 22 -15.95 3.74 -2.35
N GLU A 23 -15.54 3.32 -3.54
CA GLU A 23 -16.37 2.52 -4.46
C GLU A 23 -16.66 1.12 -3.89
N LEU A 24 -15.69 0.51 -3.22
CA LEU A 24 -15.79 -0.82 -2.64
C LEU A 24 -16.50 -0.85 -1.27
N LEU A 25 -16.84 0.30 -0.69
CA LEU A 25 -17.46 0.37 0.64
C LEU A 25 -18.95 0.01 0.58
N ILE A 26 -19.24 -1.28 0.58
CA ILE A 26 -20.59 -1.83 0.42
C ILE A 26 -20.86 -2.85 1.52
N PHE A 27 -22.06 -2.79 2.10
CA PHE A 27 -22.47 -3.64 3.22
C PHE A 27 -23.70 -4.50 2.86
N PRO A 28 -23.53 -5.60 2.10
CA PRO A 28 -24.63 -6.49 1.77
C PRO A 28 -25.19 -7.17 3.03
N THR A 29 -26.50 -7.41 3.05
CA THR A 29 -27.16 -8.00 4.22
C THR A 29 -26.65 -9.41 4.54
N GLY A 30 -26.19 -9.61 5.78
CA GLY A 30 -25.62 -10.88 6.25
C GLY A 30 -24.23 -11.19 5.70
N TRP A 31 -23.51 -10.16 5.23
CA TRP A 31 -22.12 -10.24 4.81
C TRP A 31 -21.29 -9.19 5.54
N ARG A 32 -20.11 -9.59 5.99
CA ARG A 32 -19.15 -8.75 6.69
C ARG A 32 -18.00 -8.41 5.77
N GLN A 33 -17.85 -7.14 5.43
CA GLN A 33 -16.68 -6.67 4.70
C GLN A 33 -15.42 -6.92 5.54
N GLN A 34 -14.33 -7.34 4.92
CA GLN A 34 -13.01 -7.46 5.54
C GLN A 34 -12.23 -6.17 5.29
N PRO A 35 -11.12 -5.92 6.00
CA PRO A 35 -10.24 -4.81 5.66
C PRO A 35 -9.88 -4.84 4.18
N MET A 36 -10.07 -3.70 3.51
CA MET A 36 -9.75 -3.54 2.10
C MET A 36 -8.25 -3.31 1.96
N THR A 37 -7.66 -3.84 0.89
CA THR A 37 -6.22 -3.74 0.62
C THR A 37 -5.98 -3.17 -0.75
N CYS A 38 -4.91 -2.42 -0.93
CA CYS A 38 -4.51 -1.87 -2.22
C CYS A 38 -3.00 -1.97 -2.35
N SER A 39 -2.51 -2.48 -3.49
CA SER A 39 -1.09 -2.68 -3.76
C SER A 39 -0.81 -2.57 -5.26
N VAL A 40 0.47 -2.45 -5.62
CA VAL A 40 0.90 -2.46 -7.03
C VAL A 40 1.00 -3.90 -7.52
N SER A 41 0.40 -4.19 -8.68
CA SER A 41 0.50 -5.48 -9.37
C SER A 41 0.73 -5.25 -10.87
N GLY A 42 1.93 -5.55 -11.34
CA GLY A 42 2.33 -5.25 -12.72
C GLY A 42 2.31 -3.75 -12.99
N ASP A 43 1.53 -3.33 -13.98
CA ASP A 43 1.32 -1.94 -14.41
C ASP A 43 0.03 -1.31 -13.84
N SER A 44 -0.56 -1.95 -12.83
CA SER A 44 -1.81 -1.54 -12.22
C SER A 44 -1.69 -1.40 -10.70
N ILE A 45 -2.45 -0.47 -10.15
CA ILE A 45 -2.75 -0.41 -8.72
C ILE A 45 -4.05 -1.17 -8.52
N VAL A 46 -4.02 -2.21 -7.69
CA VAL A 46 -5.17 -3.09 -7.49
C VAL A 46 -5.69 -2.89 -6.08
N ALA A 47 -6.82 -2.20 -5.98
CA ALA A 47 -7.62 -2.21 -4.77
C ALA A 47 -8.46 -3.49 -4.72
N GLN A 48 -8.65 -4.05 -3.54
CA GLN A 48 -9.40 -5.27 -3.35
C GLN A 48 -10.22 -5.17 -2.07
N ALA A 49 -11.49 -5.54 -2.18
CA ALA A 49 -12.34 -5.80 -1.03
C ALA A 49 -12.74 -7.26 -0.99
N THR A 50 -12.84 -7.78 0.23
CA THR A 50 -13.31 -9.13 0.49
C THR A 50 -14.48 -9.06 1.46
N TRP A 51 -15.47 -9.91 1.28
CA TRP A 51 -16.57 -10.08 2.22
C TRP A 51 -16.61 -11.53 2.70
N ARG A 52 -17.00 -11.70 3.96
CA ARG A 52 -17.27 -13.00 4.57
C ARG A 52 -18.74 -13.12 4.90
N ARG A 53 -19.32 -14.26 4.55
CA ARG A 53 -20.71 -14.55 4.82
C ARG A 53 -20.92 -14.78 6.31
N GLU A 54 -21.93 -14.14 6.88
CA GLU A 54 -22.35 -14.36 8.26
C GLU A 54 -23.63 -15.22 8.31
N SER A 55 -24.01 -15.64 9.53
CA SER A 55 -25.24 -16.40 9.74
C SER A 55 -26.45 -15.64 9.18
N GLY A 56 -27.25 -16.32 8.34
CA GLY A 56 -28.39 -15.71 7.68
C GLY A 56 -28.09 -14.95 6.39
N GLY A 57 -26.80 -14.74 6.05
CA GLY A 57 -26.40 -14.17 4.75
C GLY A 57 -26.82 -15.05 3.60
N ARG A 58 -27.25 -14.46 2.48
CA ARG A 58 -27.59 -15.19 1.25
C ARG A 58 -26.67 -14.75 0.11
N VAL A 59 -26.19 -15.71 -0.67
CA VAL A 59 -25.34 -15.46 -1.85
C VAL A 59 -26.12 -14.68 -2.90
N SER A 60 -27.39 -15.01 -3.14
CA SER A 60 -28.21 -14.29 -4.12
C SER A 60 -28.41 -12.82 -3.77
N TRP A 61 -28.52 -12.48 -2.48
CA TRP A 61 -28.61 -11.08 -2.03
C TRP A 61 -27.28 -10.34 -2.19
N PHE A 62 -26.17 -11.02 -1.90
CA PHE A 62 -24.85 -10.46 -2.15
C PHE A 62 -24.64 -10.13 -3.63
N LEU A 63 -24.92 -11.10 -4.51
CA LEU A 63 -24.76 -10.92 -5.96
C LEU A 63 -25.66 -9.80 -6.48
N ALA A 64 -26.93 -9.75 -6.08
CA ALA A 64 -27.82 -8.64 -6.45
C ALA A 64 -27.31 -7.28 -5.94
N THR A 65 -26.76 -7.21 -4.72
CA THR A 65 -26.18 -5.97 -4.19
C THR A 65 -24.98 -5.51 -5.00
N MET A 66 -24.12 -6.44 -5.43
CA MET A 66 -22.94 -6.12 -6.22
C MET A 66 -23.29 -5.77 -7.67
N GLU A 67 -24.30 -6.42 -8.25
CA GLU A 67 -24.86 -6.07 -9.57
C GLU A 67 -25.46 -4.66 -9.56
N ASP A 68 -26.26 -4.32 -8.55
CA ASP A 68 -26.83 -2.97 -8.36
C ASP A 68 -25.72 -1.91 -8.20
N ALA A 69 -24.58 -2.29 -7.62
CA ALA A 69 -23.41 -1.44 -7.49
C ALA A 69 -22.51 -1.41 -8.75
N GLY A 70 -22.83 -2.19 -9.79
CA GLY A 70 -22.11 -2.22 -11.06
C GLY A 70 -20.87 -3.13 -11.11
N PHE A 71 -20.71 -4.05 -10.15
CA PHE A 71 -19.59 -4.99 -10.16
C PHE A 71 -19.93 -6.29 -10.89
N GLU A 72 -19.20 -6.56 -11.97
CA GLU A 72 -19.39 -7.77 -12.80
C GLU A 72 -18.39 -8.88 -12.45
N ASN A 73 -17.18 -8.52 -12.00
CA ASN A 73 -16.10 -9.46 -11.71
C ASN A 73 -16.06 -9.81 -10.22
N ILE A 74 -16.88 -10.79 -9.82
CA ILE A 74 -16.98 -11.24 -8.43
C ILE A 74 -16.32 -12.61 -8.28
N GLY A 75 -15.22 -12.67 -7.54
CA GLY A 75 -14.55 -13.92 -7.17
C GLY A 75 -15.20 -14.53 -5.93
N LEU A 76 -16.00 -15.59 -6.09
CA LEU A 76 -16.54 -16.37 -4.98
C LEU A 76 -15.58 -17.49 -4.59
N ASP A 77 -15.42 -17.75 -3.29
CA ASP A 77 -14.68 -18.92 -2.81
C ASP A 77 -15.48 -20.22 -3.07
N SER A 78 -14.80 -21.37 -3.00
CA SER A 78 -15.40 -22.68 -3.33
C SER A 78 -16.59 -23.06 -2.45
N ASN A 79 -16.66 -22.48 -1.25
CA ASN A 79 -17.70 -22.77 -0.26
C ASN A 79 -18.83 -21.74 -0.27
N LEU A 80 -18.72 -20.69 -1.09
CA LEU A 80 -19.66 -19.56 -1.18
C LEU A 80 -19.81 -18.80 0.16
N ASP A 81 -18.75 -18.80 0.97
CA ASP A 81 -18.67 -18.12 2.26
C ASP A 81 -17.73 -16.91 2.23
N GLY A 82 -17.07 -16.69 1.09
CA GLY A 82 -16.18 -15.58 0.82
C GLY A 82 -16.40 -15.04 -0.58
N ALA A 83 -16.33 -13.73 -0.72
CA ALA A 83 -16.40 -13.04 -2.00
C ALA A 83 -15.29 -11.99 -2.06
N THR A 84 -14.65 -11.83 -3.22
CA THR A 84 -13.58 -10.86 -3.44
C THR A 84 -13.84 -10.11 -4.74
N ILE A 85 -13.69 -8.79 -4.70
CA ILE A 85 -13.78 -7.93 -5.86
C ILE A 85 -12.46 -7.17 -5.98
N PRO A 86 -11.65 -7.44 -7.01
CA PRO A 86 -10.51 -6.61 -7.37
C PRO A 86 -10.92 -5.47 -8.30
N LEU A 87 -10.40 -4.27 -8.05
CA LEU A 87 -10.48 -3.09 -8.91
C LEU A 87 -9.07 -2.69 -9.36
N PRO A 88 -8.61 -3.23 -10.50
CA PRO A 88 -7.35 -2.79 -11.09
C PRO A 88 -7.53 -1.42 -11.76
N GLU A 89 -6.67 -0.47 -11.41
CA GLU A 89 -6.51 0.80 -12.12
C GLU A 89 -5.11 0.87 -12.73
N PRO A 90 -4.98 0.91 -14.07
CA PRO A 90 -3.69 1.06 -14.71
C PRO A 90 -3.10 2.44 -14.42
N PHE A 91 -1.77 2.51 -14.26
CA PHE A 91 -1.05 3.77 -14.12
C PHE A 91 -0.05 3.94 -15.28
N GLY A 92 0.13 5.18 -15.73
CA GLY A 92 0.99 5.53 -16.85
C GLY A 92 2.33 6.14 -16.42
N GLU A 93 3.19 6.47 -17.40
CA GLU A 93 4.47 7.14 -17.15
C GLU A 93 4.31 8.47 -16.38
N GLY A 94 3.20 9.16 -16.58
CA GLY A 94 2.87 10.41 -15.87
C GLY A 94 2.64 10.23 -14.36
N ASP A 95 2.31 9.01 -13.92
CA ASP A 95 2.00 8.66 -12.54
C ASP A 95 3.23 8.18 -11.75
N MET A 96 4.32 7.86 -12.45
CA MET A 96 5.50 7.22 -11.89
C MET A 96 6.35 8.17 -11.03
N ASP A 97 7.01 7.62 -10.03
CA ASP A 97 8.05 8.35 -9.30
C ASP A 97 9.22 8.67 -10.26
N LYS A 98 9.54 9.97 -10.36
CA LYS A 98 10.62 10.49 -11.21
C LYS A 98 11.94 10.64 -10.45
N SER A 99 11.96 10.30 -9.17
CA SER A 99 13.17 10.36 -8.36
C SER A 99 14.17 9.31 -8.84
N LEU A 100 15.34 9.78 -9.31
CA LEU A 100 16.39 8.90 -9.82
C LEU A 100 17.50 8.62 -8.80
N ARG A 101 17.48 9.30 -7.65
CA ARG A 101 18.52 9.20 -6.63
C ARG A 101 17.90 8.94 -5.28
N ALA A 102 18.40 7.94 -4.56
CA ALA A 102 18.08 7.75 -3.17
C ALA A 102 18.94 8.66 -2.27
N LEU A 103 18.45 8.95 -1.07
CA LEU A 103 19.27 9.55 -0.01
C LEU A 103 20.15 8.49 0.65
N SER A 104 21.13 8.92 1.43
CA SER A 104 21.87 8.01 2.32
C SER A 104 20.98 7.51 3.47
N ALA A 105 21.35 6.36 4.05
CA ALA A 105 20.66 5.78 5.20
C ALA A 105 20.57 6.77 6.39
N GLN A 106 21.63 7.57 6.58
CA GLN A 106 21.72 8.55 7.66
C GLN A 106 20.77 9.72 7.40
N GLU A 107 20.75 10.28 6.19
CA GLU A 107 19.83 11.37 5.83
C GLU A 107 18.36 10.94 5.96
N VAL A 108 18.01 9.72 5.53
CA VAL A 108 16.65 9.18 5.73
C VAL A 108 16.32 9.09 7.21
N SER A 109 17.21 8.53 8.03
CA SER A 109 16.99 8.36 9.47
C SER A 109 16.84 9.69 10.20
N GLU A 110 17.73 10.66 9.92
CA GLU A 110 17.72 12.00 10.51
C GLU A 110 16.46 12.77 10.12
N THR A 111 16.08 12.72 8.84
CA THR A 111 14.88 13.39 8.33
C THR A 111 13.62 12.86 9.00
N LEU A 112 13.47 11.53 9.10
CA LEU A 112 12.30 10.91 9.70
C LEU A 112 12.24 11.19 11.21
N THR A 113 13.35 10.98 11.93
CA THR A 113 13.42 11.23 13.38
C THR A 113 13.07 12.68 13.70
N LEU A 114 13.73 13.64 13.04
CA LEU A 114 13.49 15.07 13.29
C LEU A 114 12.02 15.45 13.08
N ARG A 115 11.39 14.94 12.01
CA ARG A 115 10.01 15.32 11.67
C ARG A 115 8.99 14.69 12.60
N PHE A 116 9.10 13.41 12.86
CA PHE A 116 8.12 12.71 13.68
C PHE A 116 8.24 13.09 15.15
N ASP A 117 9.47 13.29 15.67
CA ASP A 117 9.67 13.83 17.02
C ASP A 117 9.09 15.24 17.15
N THR A 118 9.27 16.10 16.13
CA THR A 118 8.74 17.48 16.16
C THR A 118 7.22 17.52 16.19
N LEU A 119 6.56 16.53 15.57
CA LEU A 119 5.10 16.48 15.45
C LEU A 119 4.44 15.56 16.50
N ASP A 120 5.22 15.00 17.42
CA ASP A 120 4.78 13.99 18.40
C ASP A 120 4.03 12.82 17.73
N LEU A 121 4.52 12.43 16.55
CA LEU A 121 3.98 11.32 15.77
C LEU A 121 4.81 10.06 16.04
N SER A 122 4.15 8.92 16.15
CA SER A 122 4.81 7.62 16.42
C SER A 122 4.58 6.62 15.28
N PRO A 123 5.12 6.86 14.07
CA PRO A 123 5.02 5.87 12.99
C PRO A 123 5.85 4.64 13.32
N GLY A 124 5.41 3.48 12.83
CA GLY A 124 6.23 2.28 12.87
C GLY A 124 7.43 2.45 11.96
N PHE A 125 8.64 2.31 12.50
CA PHE A 125 9.88 2.50 11.76
C PHE A 125 10.83 1.33 11.96
N ARG A 126 11.29 0.73 10.86
CA ARG A 126 12.20 -0.42 10.91
C ARG A 126 13.18 -0.39 9.74
N LEU A 127 14.48 -0.39 10.03
CA LEU A 127 15.51 -0.62 9.02
C LEU A 127 15.49 -2.09 8.58
N VAL A 128 15.52 -2.31 7.28
CA VAL A 128 15.63 -3.64 6.67
C VAL A 128 16.89 -3.68 5.80
N ALA A 129 17.90 -4.38 6.32
CA ALA A 129 19.12 -4.64 5.58
C ALA A 129 18.96 -5.87 4.66
N PRO A 130 19.62 -5.88 3.48
CA PRO A 130 19.68 -7.02 2.58
C PRO A 130 20.37 -8.20 3.26
N ARG A 131 19.97 -9.44 2.91
CA ARG A 131 20.61 -10.64 3.47
C ARG A 131 22.04 -10.78 2.94
N PRO A 132 23.00 -11.30 3.73
CA PRO A 132 24.40 -11.46 3.32
C PRO A 132 24.56 -12.29 2.03
N ASP A 133 23.65 -13.23 1.82
CA ASP A 133 23.63 -14.15 0.69
C ASP A 133 23.26 -13.41 -0.62
N GLN A 134 22.32 -12.47 -0.54
CA GLN A 134 21.92 -11.61 -1.67
C GLN A 134 23.02 -10.61 -2.05
N ALA A 135 23.81 -10.15 -1.07
CA ALA A 135 24.94 -9.27 -1.30
C ALA A 135 26.07 -9.95 -2.10
N ARG A 136 26.24 -11.28 -1.94
CA ARG A 136 27.24 -12.07 -2.70
C ARG A 136 26.77 -12.45 -4.11
N GLU A 137 25.48 -12.67 -4.31
CA GLU A 137 24.91 -13.00 -5.63
C GLU A 137 24.80 -11.79 -6.57
N GLN A 138 24.88 -10.57 -6.04
CA GLN A 138 24.76 -9.31 -6.78
C GLN A 138 26.11 -8.61 -7.01
N GLU A 139 27.21 -9.35 -7.19
CA GLU A 139 28.51 -8.77 -7.57
C GLU A 139 28.36 -7.87 -8.82
N GLY A 140 28.58 -6.56 -8.66
CA GLY A 140 28.48 -5.56 -9.72
C GLY A 140 27.13 -4.84 -9.86
N GLN A 141 26.13 -5.14 -9.02
CA GLN A 141 24.88 -4.36 -8.93
C GLN A 141 24.77 -3.61 -7.59
N PRO A 142 24.14 -2.43 -7.56
CA PRO A 142 23.89 -1.73 -6.30
C PRO A 142 22.97 -2.58 -5.41
N ILE A 143 23.45 -2.88 -4.20
CA ILE A 143 22.68 -3.54 -3.17
C ILE A 143 21.85 -2.46 -2.46
N TRP A 144 20.53 -2.65 -2.40
CA TRP A 144 19.61 -1.69 -1.79
C TRP A 144 19.19 -2.13 -0.40
N SER A 145 19.26 -1.20 0.56
CA SER A 145 18.60 -1.31 1.85
C SER A 145 17.36 -0.41 1.85
N TYR A 146 16.46 -0.59 2.81
CA TYR A 146 15.33 0.32 2.96
C TYR A 146 14.90 0.47 4.40
N HIS A 147 14.31 1.62 4.69
CA HIS A 147 13.48 1.79 5.88
C HIS A 147 12.03 1.48 5.54
N GLU A 148 11.43 0.56 6.30
CA GLU A 148 10.00 0.32 6.27
C GLU A 148 9.32 1.32 7.21
N LEU A 149 8.44 2.13 6.64
CA LEU A 149 7.64 3.11 7.35
C LEU A 149 6.18 2.67 7.33
N THR A 150 5.57 2.60 8.51
CA THR A 150 4.17 2.25 8.69
C THR A 150 3.42 3.39 9.36
N PHE A 151 2.46 3.97 8.64
CA PHE A 151 1.47 4.87 9.22
C PHE A 151 0.23 4.08 9.59
N ARG A 152 -0.34 4.36 10.78
CA ARG A 152 -1.60 3.79 11.21
C ARG A 152 -2.43 4.86 11.90
N GLU A 153 -3.50 5.29 11.26
CA GLU A 153 -4.30 6.42 11.72
C GLU A 153 -5.79 6.21 11.51
N SER A 154 -6.60 6.86 12.34
CA SER A 154 -8.06 6.89 12.18
C SER A 154 -8.53 7.96 11.18
N THR A 155 -7.61 8.82 10.75
CA THR A 155 -7.86 9.86 9.74
C THR A 155 -7.20 9.50 8.41
N PRO A 156 -7.72 10.00 7.28
CA PRO A 156 -7.04 9.90 5.99
C PRO A 156 -5.58 10.37 6.05
N LEU A 157 -4.70 9.69 5.30
CA LEU A 157 -3.25 9.79 5.46
C LEU A 157 -2.58 10.91 4.64
N GLN A 158 -3.34 11.69 3.85
CA GLN A 158 -2.76 12.68 2.92
C GLN A 158 -1.75 13.62 3.59
N GLU A 159 -2.07 14.15 4.78
CA GLU A 159 -1.16 15.06 5.49
C GLU A 159 0.09 14.36 6.02
N TYR A 160 -0.01 13.09 6.41
CA TYR A 160 1.14 12.27 6.82
C TYR A 160 2.06 11.97 5.64
N LEU A 161 1.50 11.75 4.45
CA LEU A 161 2.28 11.51 3.23
C LEU A 161 3.07 12.75 2.80
N LYS A 162 2.55 13.97 3.05
CA LYS A 162 3.31 15.21 2.83
C LYS A 162 4.57 15.30 3.71
N LEU A 163 4.57 14.68 4.90
CA LEU A 163 5.74 14.68 5.79
C LEU A 163 6.92 13.89 5.24
N VAL A 164 6.69 13.05 4.24
CA VAL A 164 7.72 12.25 3.59
C VAL A 164 7.81 12.54 2.10
N SER A 165 7.07 13.54 1.57
CA SER A 165 6.90 13.77 0.13
C SER A 165 8.13 14.32 -0.60
N ASP A 166 9.19 14.67 0.13
CA ASP A 166 10.48 15.12 -0.40
C ASP A 166 11.60 14.08 -0.26
N ILE A 167 11.41 12.99 0.51
CA ILE A 167 12.36 11.88 0.60
C ILE A 167 12.30 11.08 -0.71
N PRO A 168 13.28 11.08 -1.61
CA PRO A 168 13.20 10.32 -2.87
C PRO A 168 13.25 8.79 -2.64
N ALA A 169 13.06 8.02 -3.72
CA ALA A 169 13.11 6.55 -3.71
C ALA A 169 12.10 5.88 -2.77
N ARG A 170 10.87 6.42 -2.74
CA ARG A 170 9.76 5.89 -1.93
C ARG A 170 8.93 4.94 -2.76
N VAL A 171 8.63 3.80 -2.17
CA VAL A 171 7.75 2.80 -2.79
C VAL A 171 6.56 2.54 -1.88
N PRO A 172 5.34 2.86 -2.30
CA PRO A 172 4.16 2.41 -1.58
C PRO A 172 4.02 0.88 -1.76
N GLU A 173 3.98 0.14 -0.66
CA GLU A 173 3.84 -1.32 -0.71
C GLU A 173 2.37 -1.72 -0.61
N GLN A 174 1.68 -1.16 0.39
CA GLN A 174 0.28 -1.50 0.64
C GLN A 174 -0.44 -0.36 1.37
N LEU A 175 -1.66 -0.07 0.94
CA LEU A 175 -2.65 0.66 1.72
C LEU A 175 -3.73 -0.31 2.20
N THR A 176 -4.14 -0.19 3.45
CA THR A 176 -5.24 -0.97 4.03
C THR A 176 -6.21 -0.03 4.72
N TYR A 177 -7.50 -0.27 4.55
CA TYR A 177 -8.55 0.42 5.30
C TYR A 177 -9.48 -0.60 5.94
N ASP A 178 -9.61 -0.54 7.26
CA ASP A 178 -10.59 -1.32 8.00
C ASP A 178 -11.83 -0.45 8.25
N PRO A 179 -12.99 -0.80 7.66
CA PRO A 179 -14.19 0.02 7.74
C PRO A 179 -14.85 0.04 9.13
N TYR A 180 -14.51 -0.89 10.04
CA TYR A 180 -15.17 -0.98 11.35
C TYR A 180 -14.53 -0.11 12.41
N ASN A 181 -13.20 -0.05 12.42
CA ASN A 181 -12.44 0.84 13.30
C ASN A 181 -11.97 2.11 12.57
N GLN A 182 -12.35 2.28 11.31
CA GLN A 182 -12.00 3.44 10.45
C GLN A 182 -10.49 3.68 10.40
N THR A 183 -9.69 2.60 10.47
CA THR A 183 -8.23 2.71 10.53
C THR A 183 -7.63 2.53 9.15
N TRP A 184 -6.88 3.55 8.73
CA TRP A 184 -5.97 3.50 7.59
C TRP A 184 -4.61 2.97 8.04
N THR A 185 -4.04 2.04 7.30
CA THR A 185 -2.67 1.58 7.50
C THR A 185 -1.92 1.65 6.16
N MET A 186 -0.83 2.39 6.10
CA MET A 186 0.02 2.47 4.92
C MET A 186 1.42 1.97 5.23
N VAL A 187 1.89 1.02 4.43
CA VAL A 187 3.27 0.52 4.46
C VAL A 187 3.98 1.06 3.23
N MET A 188 5.15 1.64 3.44
CA MET A 188 6.04 2.10 2.38
C MET A 188 7.49 1.77 2.68
N ARG A 189 8.28 1.64 1.62
CA ARG A 189 9.72 1.48 1.69
C ARG A 189 10.41 2.75 1.23
N LEU A 190 11.38 3.19 2.02
CA LEU A 190 12.26 4.32 1.70
C LEU A 190 13.63 3.72 1.38
N TYR A 191 13.91 3.52 0.10
CA TYR A 191 15.15 2.89 -0.33
C TYR A 191 16.34 3.82 -0.18
N HIS A 192 17.48 3.25 0.17
CA HIS A 192 18.78 3.91 0.21
C HIS A 192 19.87 2.93 -0.20
N GLU A 193 21.00 3.45 -0.67
CA GLU A 193 22.15 2.61 -0.98
C GLU A 193 22.59 1.87 0.31
N ALA A 194 22.80 0.55 0.21
CA ALA A 194 23.46 -0.18 1.28
C ALA A 194 24.89 0.36 1.37
N ARG A 195 25.39 0.63 2.57
CA ARG A 195 26.81 0.96 2.72
C ARG A 195 27.64 -0.13 2.06
N GLN A 196 28.43 0.22 1.05
CA GLN A 196 29.67 -0.50 0.80
C GLN A 196 30.58 -0.11 1.96
N ASP A 197 30.52 -0.86 3.06
CA ASP A 197 31.52 -0.69 4.11
C ASP A 197 32.89 -1.03 3.49
N GLU A 198 33.80 -0.04 3.46
CA GLU A 198 35.25 -0.20 3.27
C GLU A 198 35.87 -1.04 4.40
#